data_AF-A0A935T0J1-F1
#
_entry.id   AF-A0A935T0J1-F1
#
_cell.length_a   1.000
_cell.length_b   1.000
_cell.length_c   1.000
_cell.angle_alpha   90.00
_cell.angle_beta   90.00
_cell.angle_gamma   90.00
#
_symmetry.space_group_name_H-M   'P 1'
#
loop_
_entity.id
_entity.type
_entity.pdbx_description
1 polymer ?
#
loop_
_entity_poly.entity_id
_entity_poly.type
_entity_poly.pdbx_seq_one_letter_code
_entity_poly.pdbx_strand_id
1 'polypeptide(L)' 'MRGAKLRFELLKGPQGMRVDPATGVVEWRPGTSQRGRFDVEVGVLDQWGSGVAQSFAIHADPRVAPPASAR' A
#
# COMPACT_ATOMS: atom_id res chain seq x y z
N MET A 1 -15.46 -24.07 -10.99
CA MET A 1 -15.92 -22.82 -10.37
C MET A 1 -15.07 -21.69 -10.92
N ARG A 2 -15.65 -20.66 -11.55
CA ARG A 2 -14.90 -19.44 -11.86
C ARG A 2 -14.76 -18.65 -10.55
N GLY A 3 -13.55 -18.22 -10.19
CA GLY A 3 -13.32 -17.43 -8.97
C GLY A 3 -14.11 -16.13 -9.01
N ALA A 4 -14.46 -15.59 -7.83
CA ALA A 4 -15.13 -14.31 -7.72
C ALA A 4 -14.28 -13.20 -8.34
N LYS A 5 -14.91 -12.27 -9.07
CA LYS A 5 -14.24 -11.06 -9.56
C LYS A 5 -14.09 -10.10 -8.38
N LEU A 6 -12.84 -9.78 -8.06
CA LEU A 6 -12.49 -8.88 -6.98
C LEU A 6 -12.23 -7.48 -7.52
N ARG A 7 -12.55 -6.47 -6.70
CA ARG A 7 -12.19 -5.07 -6.90
C ARG A 7 -11.50 -4.55 -5.65
N PHE A 8 -10.28 -4.06 -5.80
CA PHE A 8 -9.48 -3.50 -4.71
C PHE A 8 -9.65 -1.97 -4.63
N GLU A 9 -9.54 -1.43 -3.43
CA GLU A 9 -9.67 0.01 -3.16
C GLU A 9 -8.76 0.44 -2.02
N LEU A 10 -8.16 1.62 -2.15
CA LEU A 10 -7.36 2.23 -1.08
C LEU A 10 -8.31 3.04 -0.21
N LEU A 11 -8.57 2.55 1.01
CA LEU A 11 -9.46 3.19 1.97
C LEU A 11 -8.73 4.25 2.80
N LYS A 12 -7.45 4.00 3.12
CA LYS A 12 -6.58 4.93 3.85
C LYS A 12 -5.14 4.79 3.35
N GLY A 13 -4.44 5.90 3.21
CA GLY A 13 -3.02 5.89 2.89
C GLY A 13 -2.44 7.31 2.78
N PRO A 14 -1.11 7.44 2.68
CA PRO A 14 -0.46 8.71 2.43
C PRO A 14 -0.86 9.29 1.06
N GLN A 15 -0.78 10.62 0.93
CA GLN A 15 -1.01 11.30 -0.33
C GLN A 15 -0.13 10.70 -1.44
N GLY A 16 -0.74 10.41 -2.59
CA GLY A 16 -0.07 9.84 -3.75
C GLY A 16 0.02 8.31 -3.76
N MET A 17 -0.35 7.63 -2.68
CA MET A 17 -0.54 6.18 -2.70
C MET A 17 -1.76 5.80 -3.53
N ARG A 18 -1.65 4.72 -4.29
CA ARG A 18 -2.75 4.15 -5.09
C ARG A 18 -2.73 2.63 -4.97
N VAL A 19 -3.89 2.02 -5.21
CA VAL A 19 -4.01 0.58 -5.41
C VAL A 19 -4.58 0.32 -6.80
N ASP A 20 -4.03 -0.65 -7.51
CA ASP A 20 -4.62 -1.13 -8.76
C ASP A 20 -5.89 -1.93 -8.43
N PRO A 21 -7.07 -1.54 -8.98
CA PRO A 21 -8.34 -2.14 -8.58
C PRO A 21 -8.53 -3.57 -9.08
N ALA A 22 -7.72 -4.06 -10.02
CA ALA A 22 -7.83 -5.41 -10.58
C ALA A 22 -6.84 -6.39 -9.92
N THR A 23 -5.67 -5.92 -9.51
CA THR A 23 -4.56 -6.74 -9.01
C THR A 23 -4.30 -6.56 -7.52
N GLY A 24 -4.74 -5.46 -6.92
CA GLY A 24 -4.43 -5.12 -5.54
C GLY A 24 -3.01 -4.61 -5.32
N VAL A 25 -2.24 -4.37 -6.38
CA VAL A 25 -0.88 -3.82 -6.27
C VAL A 25 -0.96 -2.40 -5.72
N VAL A 26 -0.32 -2.18 -4.56
CA VAL A 26 -0.19 -0.86 -3.96
C VAL A 26 1.09 -0.21 -4.45
N GLU A 27 0.97 0.98 -5.04
CA GLU A 27 2.10 1.78 -5.50
C GLU A 27 2.15 3.11 -4.73
N TRP A 28 3.35 3.46 -4.27
CA TRP A 28 3.60 4.72 -3.61
C TRP A 28 5.05 5.15 -3.76
N ARG A 29 5.25 6.42 -4.11
CA ARG A 29 6.56 7.08 -4.13
C ARG A 29 6.52 8.22 -3.12
N PRO A 30 7.08 8.06 -1.91
CA PRO A 30 7.07 9.10 -0.89
C PRO A 30 7.80 10.36 -1.36
N GLY A 31 7.18 11.52 -1.13
CA GLY A 31 7.87 12.80 -1.22
C GLY A 31 8.87 12.99 -0.06
N THR A 32 9.77 13.97 -0.18
CA THR A 32 10.81 14.23 0.83
C THR A 32 10.26 14.58 2.21
N SER A 33 9.04 15.15 2.28
CA SER A 33 8.30 15.48 3.50
C SER A 33 7.52 14.30 4.08
N GLN A 34 7.31 13.23 3.32
CA GLN A 34 6.56 12.06 3.76
C GLN A 34 7.52 11.05 4.42
N ARG A 35 7.90 11.34 5.67
CA ARG A 35 8.81 10.50 6.47
C ARG A 35 8.11 9.91 7.70
N GLY A 36 8.63 8.77 8.15
CA GLY A 36 8.12 8.07 9.33
C GLY A 36 6.97 7.12 9.01
N ARG A 37 6.08 6.91 9.98
CA ARG A 37 5.03 5.88 9.94
C ARG A 37 3.77 6.37 9.24
N PHE A 38 3.24 5.54 8.35
CA PHE A 38 1.95 5.75 7.69
C PHE A 38 1.07 4.51 7.87
N ASP A 39 -0.17 4.72 8.33
CA ASP A 39 -1.17 3.66 8.34
C ASP A 39 -1.84 3.58 6.97
N VAL A 40 -2.01 2.35 6.48
CA VAL A 40 -2.60 2.01 5.20
C VAL A 40 -3.75 1.04 5.43
N GLU A 41 -4.84 1.25 4.71
CA GLU A 41 -5.99 0.35 4.71
C GLU A 41 -6.43 0.08 3.27
N VAL A 42 -6.50 -1.20 2.91
CA VAL A 42 -6.91 -1.66 1.58
C VAL A 42 -8.16 -2.51 1.74
N GLY A 43 -9.21 -2.13 1.01
CA GLY A 43 -10.45 -2.89 0.90
C GLY A 43 -10.45 -3.77 -0.34
N VAL A 44 -11.18 -4.88 -0.26
CA VAL A 44 -11.52 -5.71 -1.42
C VAL A 44 -13.00 -6.04 -1.37
N LEU A 45 -13.68 -5.88 -2.51
CA LEU A 45 -15.08 -6.22 -2.72
C LEU A 45 -15.20 -7.27 -3.83
N ASP A 46 -16.09 -8.22 -3.67
CA ASP A 46 -16.52 -9.07 -4.77
C ASP A 46 -17.63 -8.40 -5.62
N GLN A 47 -18.00 -9.06 -6.71
CA GLN A 47 -19.07 -8.61 -7.63
C GLN A 47 -20.47 -8.55 -7.01
N TRP A 48 -20.68 -9.12 -5.81
CA TRP A 48 -21.95 -9.08 -5.07
C TRP A 48 -21.93 -8.02 -3.96
N GLY A 49 -20.83 -7.27 -3.82
CA GLY A 49 -20.68 -6.22 -2.82
C GLY A 49 -20.24 -6.72 -1.45
N SER A 50 -19.90 -8.00 -1.30
CA SER A 50 -19.29 -8.50 -0.06
C SER A 50 -17.81 -8.15 -0.04
N GLY A 51 -17.30 -7.69 1.09
CA GLY A 51 -15.91 -7.25 1.17
C GLY A 51 -15.30 -7.33 2.55
N VAL A 52 -13.98 -7.18 2.55
CA VAL A 52 -13.14 -7.13 3.74
C VAL A 52 -12.08 -6.05 3.56
N ALA A 53 -11.55 -5.56 4.68
CA ALA A 53 -10.44 -4.61 4.67
C ALA A 53 -9.25 -5.19 5.44
N GLN A 54 -8.06 -4.84 5.00
CA GLN A 54 -6.81 -5.14 5.69
C GLN A 54 -6.08 -3.84 6.01
N SER A 55 -5.66 -3.71 7.27
CA SER A 55 -4.86 -2.57 7.73
C SER A 55 -3.43 -3.01 8.02
N PHE A 56 -2.47 -2.16 7.66
CA PHE A 56 -1.05 -2.34 7.97
C PHE A 56 -0.38 -0.98 8.10
N ALA A 57 0.85 -0.97 8.62
CA ALA A 57 1.66 0.25 8.70
C ALA A 57 2.94 0.09 7.89
N ILE A 58 3.33 1.17 7.22
CA ILE A 58 4.61 1.27 6.50
C ILE A 58 5.43 2.41 7.09
N HIS A 59 6.76 2.29 7.01
CA HIS A 59 7.69 3.36 7.35
C HIS A 59 8.41 3.83 6.09
N ALA A 60 8.39 5.13 5.84
CA ALA A 60 9.16 5.75 4.76
C ALA A 60 10.33 6.51 5.36
N ASP A 61 11.50 5.86 5.38
CA ASP A 61 12.76 6.49 5.75
C ASP A 61 13.74 6.43 4.57
N PRO A 62 14.64 7.41 4.43
CA PRO A 62 15.73 7.31 3.46
C PRO A 62 16.48 6.01 3.70
N ARG A 63 16.84 5.30 2.62
CA ARG A 63 17.74 4.16 2.73
C ARG A 63 19.06 4.66 3.34
N VAL A 64 19.32 4.29 4.59
CA VAL A 64 20.65 4.43 5.17
C VAL A 64 21.55 3.44 4.44
N ALA A 65 22.50 3.93 3.64
CA ALA A 65 23.54 3.06 3.11
C ALA A 65 24.37 2.54 4.29
N PRO A 66 24.71 1.24 4.35
CA PRO A 66 25.66 0.75 5.35
C PRO A 66 26.94 1.59 5.24
N PRO A 67 27.62 1.88 6.37
CA PRO A 67 28.86 2.66 6.33
C PRO A 67 29.81 1.97 5.34
N ALA A 68 30.26 2.71 4.33
CA ALA A 68 31.27 2.21 3.41
C ALA A 68 32.45 1.73 4.26
N SER A 69 32.81 0.45 4.16
CA SER A 69 33.94 -0.08 4.92
C SER A 69 35.16 0.75 4.58
N ALA A 70 35.67 1.52 5.56
CA ALA A 70 36.95 2.20 5.44
C ALA A 70 38.01 1.12 5.20
N ARG A 71 38.72 1.24 4.08
CA ARG A 71 39.92 0.44 3.80
C ARG A 71 41.12 1.03 4.52
#